data_AF-A0A8J4E027-F1
#
_entry.id   AF-A0A8J4E027-F1
#
_cell.length_a   1.000
_cell.length_b   1.000
_cell.length_c   1.000
_cell.angle_alpha   90.00
_cell.angle_beta   90.00
_cell.angle_gamma   90.00
#
_symmetry.space_group_name_H-M   'P 1'
#
loop_
_entity.id
_entity.type
_entity.pdbx_description
1 polymer ?
#
loop_
_entity_poly.entity_id
_entity_poly.type
_entity_poly.pdbx_seq_one_letter_code
_entity_poly.pdbx_strand_id
1 'polypeptide(L)'
;MSDIHDYLPRNRRAAARFVGRRLRAVDRLGAIPDDEEPRLTWGPLLMVADDDTGWLLDVDEGRSNLLLFDLDGPARVAEMADRPEHRPRTPVLPPDGPLGFLLREPIAGVDLVGRPGDPDHPHFHAMNGIRLRTASGNAAVVGTHLEDPRIPGTSVLLPAEVTAGAVFTPLAGDGTGTGFDRIEYGSGNDQDPGDPFGRTVLTLDSLGVARLDNDHVGRHRTWTGVVDPAMLARLTTALREAGYPAAPRLPVPAGSSLRSLSVSGELAGRVLLPWHGVSGLPGYGEAFAVLDSVVHQLSRGELPVAPDVLPPSVLDIHEH
;
A
#
# COMPACT_ATOMS: atom_id res chain seq x y z
N MET A 1 -0.46 -3.42 -23.23
CA MET A 1 0.51 -4.25 -22.49
C MET A 1 0.76 -3.55 -21.17
N SER A 2 0.29 -4.12 -20.05
CA SER A 2 0.73 -3.69 -18.72
C SER A 2 2.25 -3.73 -18.72
N ASP A 3 2.92 -2.65 -18.30
CA ASP A 3 4.37 -2.70 -18.10
C ASP A 3 4.61 -3.86 -17.13
N ILE A 4 5.36 -4.88 -17.58
CA ILE A 4 5.65 -6.09 -16.79
C ILE A 4 6.41 -5.75 -15.50
N HIS A 5 6.81 -4.48 -15.38
CA HIS A 5 7.63 -3.93 -14.35
C HIS A 5 6.90 -3.03 -13.33
N ASP A 6 5.56 -2.97 -13.34
CA ASP A 6 4.80 -2.16 -12.36
C ASP A 6 4.50 -2.93 -11.06
N TYR A 7 5.57 -3.34 -10.36
CA TYR A 7 5.46 -4.10 -9.09
C TYR A 7 5.43 -3.21 -7.84
N LEU A 8 5.64 -1.90 -7.94
CA LEU A 8 5.72 -1.01 -6.78
C LEU A 8 4.42 -0.98 -5.94
N PRO A 9 3.21 -0.90 -6.52
CA PRO A 9 1.95 -1.04 -5.77
C PRO A 9 1.85 -2.37 -5.04
N ARG A 10 2.17 -3.45 -5.75
CA ARG A 10 2.11 -4.81 -5.21
C ARG A 10 3.05 -4.92 -4.02
N ASN A 11 4.27 -4.40 -4.16
CA ASN A 11 5.24 -4.39 -3.09
C ASN A 11 4.78 -3.54 -1.91
N ARG A 12 4.19 -2.37 -2.13
CA ARG A 12 3.63 -1.54 -1.04
C ARG A 12 2.54 -2.29 -0.28
N ARG A 13 1.61 -2.94 -0.98
CA ARG A 13 0.56 -3.78 -0.37
C ARG A 13 1.15 -4.93 0.45
N ALA A 14 2.09 -5.66 -0.14
CA ALA A 14 2.75 -6.77 0.53
C ALA A 14 3.55 -6.28 1.75
N ALA A 15 4.21 -5.12 1.65
CA ALA A 15 5.01 -4.53 2.72
C ALA A 15 4.12 -4.07 3.89
N ALA A 16 2.97 -3.48 3.61
CA ALA A 16 2.02 -3.07 4.64
C ALA A 16 1.54 -4.23 5.51
N ARG A 17 1.43 -5.44 4.94
CA ARG A 17 1.05 -6.64 5.69
C ARG A 17 2.08 -7.04 6.76
N PHE A 18 3.30 -6.52 6.78
CA PHE A 18 4.20 -6.77 7.90
C PHE A 18 3.68 -6.16 9.21
N VAL A 19 2.94 -5.04 9.16
CA VAL A 19 2.46 -4.34 10.36
C VAL A 19 1.55 -5.24 11.20
N GLY A 20 1.77 -5.21 12.52
CA GLY A 20 1.10 -6.04 13.50
C GLY A 20 1.64 -7.47 13.63
N ARG A 21 2.54 -7.90 12.74
CA ARG A 21 3.05 -9.28 12.72
C ARG A 21 4.42 -9.38 13.35
N ARG A 22 4.65 -10.49 14.07
CA ARG A 22 5.97 -10.91 14.54
C ARG A 22 6.52 -11.97 13.60
N LEU A 23 7.80 -11.87 13.25
CA LEU A 23 8.47 -12.87 12.42
C LEU A 23 8.85 -14.07 13.26
N ARG A 24 8.67 -15.28 12.73
CA ARG A 24 9.20 -16.52 13.33
C ARG A 24 10.46 -17.02 12.65
N ALA A 25 10.64 -16.66 11.38
CA ALA A 25 11.79 -17.06 10.59
C ALA A 25 12.09 -16.02 9.50
N VAL A 26 13.38 -15.83 9.23
CA VAL A 26 13.88 -15.14 8.03
C VAL A 26 15.04 -15.97 7.53
N ASP A 27 14.84 -16.59 6.37
CA ASP A 27 15.79 -17.53 5.80
C ASP A 27 16.26 -17.04 4.44
N ARG A 28 17.56 -17.20 4.20
CA ARG A 28 18.13 -17.14 2.87
C ARG A 28 17.79 -18.42 2.14
N LEU A 29 17.28 -18.29 0.92
CA LEU A 29 17.09 -19.41 0.02
C LEU A 29 18.27 -19.43 -0.96
N GLY A 30 18.96 -20.56 -1.08
CA GLY A 30 20.08 -20.70 -2.00
C GLY A 30 20.40 -22.17 -2.28
N ALA A 31 21.13 -22.41 -3.38
CA ALA A 31 21.51 -23.77 -3.79
C ALA A 31 22.80 -24.27 -3.10
N ILE A 32 23.56 -23.37 -2.49
CA ILE A 32 24.87 -23.66 -1.88
C ILE A 32 24.80 -23.16 -0.42
N PRO A 33 25.22 -23.97 0.56
CA PRO A 33 25.41 -23.49 1.93
C PRO A 33 26.38 -22.33 1.90
N ASP A 34 25.99 -21.21 2.49
CA ASP A 34 26.85 -20.04 2.51
C ASP A 34 27.77 -20.07 3.72
N ASP A 35 29.05 -19.85 3.47
CA ASP A 35 30.10 -19.79 4.49
C ASP A 35 30.28 -18.36 5.03
N GLU A 36 29.65 -17.39 4.37
CA GLU A 36 29.71 -15.96 4.68
C GLU A 36 28.62 -15.53 5.68
N GLU A 37 28.63 -14.25 6.07
CA GLU A 37 27.63 -13.71 6.98
C GLU A 37 26.23 -13.71 6.30
N PRO A 38 25.25 -14.52 6.76
CA PRO A 38 23.99 -14.76 6.04
C PRO A 38 23.14 -13.51 5.75
N ARG A 39 23.38 -12.44 6.53
CA ARG A 39 22.74 -11.13 6.39
C ARG A 39 23.15 -10.39 5.12
N LEU A 40 24.35 -10.67 4.61
CA LEU A 40 24.99 -9.96 3.50
C LEU A 40 25.06 -10.80 2.22
N THR A 41 24.63 -12.06 2.29
CA THR A 41 24.65 -13.01 1.19
C THR A 41 23.65 -12.68 0.09
N TRP A 42 23.98 -13.17 -1.10
CA TRP A 42 23.11 -13.20 -2.27
C TRP A 42 21.96 -14.21 -2.19
N GLY A 43 20.88 -13.87 -2.88
CA GLY A 43 19.73 -14.76 -3.06
C GLY A 43 18.46 -14.25 -2.36
N PRO A 44 17.31 -14.86 -2.67
CA PRO A 44 16.04 -14.43 -2.13
C PRO A 44 15.93 -14.70 -0.63
N LEU A 45 15.14 -13.87 0.05
CA LEU A 45 14.77 -14.06 1.45
C LEU A 45 13.34 -14.57 1.55
N LEU A 46 13.14 -15.62 2.34
CA LEU A 46 11.83 -16.03 2.81
C LEU A 46 11.63 -15.52 4.23
N MET A 47 10.69 -14.59 4.40
CA MET A 47 10.25 -14.14 5.73
C MET A 47 8.94 -14.82 6.06
N VAL A 48 8.81 -15.32 7.29
CA VAL A 48 7.58 -15.98 7.75
C VAL A 48 7.19 -15.43 9.11
N ALA A 49 5.92 -15.05 9.25
CA ALA A 49 5.32 -14.60 10.49
C ALA A 49 4.78 -15.77 11.35
N ASP A 50 4.44 -15.47 12.60
CA ASP A 50 3.82 -16.43 13.53
C ASP A 50 2.45 -16.95 13.04
N ASP A 51 1.73 -16.19 12.22
CA ASP A 51 0.42 -16.55 11.66
C ASP A 51 0.53 -17.32 10.32
N ASP A 52 1.73 -17.83 10.00
CA ASP A 52 2.07 -18.48 8.73
C ASP A 52 1.90 -17.61 7.48
N THR A 53 1.70 -16.29 7.61
CA THR A 53 1.89 -15.36 6.50
C THR A 53 3.36 -15.34 6.11
N GLY A 54 3.65 -15.37 4.80
CA GLY A 54 5.03 -15.29 4.32
C GLY A 54 5.23 -14.26 3.23
N TRP A 55 6.49 -13.87 3.06
CA TRP A 55 6.94 -12.99 2.00
C TRP A 55 8.20 -13.57 1.37
N LEU A 56 8.23 -13.61 0.04
CA LEU A 56 9.44 -13.83 -0.72
C LEU A 56 9.97 -12.47 -1.18
N LEU A 57 11.21 -12.16 -0.80
CA LEU A 57 11.91 -10.95 -1.20
C LEU A 57 13.00 -11.34 -2.19
N ASP A 58 13.05 -10.64 -3.31
CA ASP A 58 14.04 -10.86 -4.36
C ASP A 58 14.51 -9.52 -4.93
N VAL A 59 15.45 -9.55 -5.86
CA VAL A 59 16.05 -8.36 -6.46
C VAL A 59 15.57 -8.20 -7.89
N ASP A 60 15.07 -7.02 -8.24
CA ASP A 60 15.01 -6.59 -9.64
C ASP A 60 16.38 -6.02 -10.01
N GLU A 61 17.24 -6.84 -10.59
CA GLU A 61 18.59 -6.43 -11.01
C GLU A 61 18.54 -5.28 -12.03
N GLY A 62 17.52 -5.25 -12.89
CA GLY A 62 17.40 -4.25 -13.95
C GLY A 62 17.08 -2.85 -13.43
N ARG A 63 16.34 -2.73 -12.32
CA ARG A 63 15.94 -1.43 -11.72
C ARG A 63 16.55 -1.19 -10.34
N SER A 64 17.32 -2.15 -9.83
CA SER A 64 17.91 -2.11 -8.49
C SER A 64 16.88 -1.85 -7.39
N ASN A 65 15.71 -2.47 -7.52
CA ASN A 65 14.61 -2.42 -6.57
C ASN A 65 14.44 -3.77 -5.88
N LEU A 66 13.82 -3.75 -4.70
CA LEU A 66 13.33 -4.94 -4.04
C LEU A 66 12.06 -5.41 -4.76
N LEU A 67 11.95 -6.71 -5.02
CA LEU A 67 10.70 -7.38 -5.37
C LEU A 67 10.14 -8.02 -4.10
N LEU A 68 8.86 -7.78 -3.82
CA LEU A 68 8.18 -8.36 -2.66
C LEU A 68 6.93 -9.13 -3.14
N PHE A 69 6.93 -10.43 -2.87
CA PHE A 69 5.84 -11.32 -3.19
C PHE A 69 5.17 -11.78 -1.91
N ASP A 70 3.88 -11.51 -1.83
CA ASP A 70 3.02 -11.99 -0.77
C ASP A 70 2.73 -13.49 -0.97
N LEU A 71 2.94 -14.28 0.07
CA LEU A 71 2.65 -15.71 0.06
C LEU A 71 1.39 -15.94 0.87
N ASP A 72 0.26 -16.02 0.17
CA ASP A 72 -1.05 -16.20 0.80
C ASP A 72 -1.20 -17.61 1.41
N GLY A 73 -0.88 -17.68 2.70
CA GLY A 73 -1.17 -18.80 3.57
C GLY A 73 -0.08 -19.88 3.65
N PRO A 74 -0.22 -20.81 4.62
CA PRO A 74 0.81 -21.77 4.98
C PRO A 74 1.20 -22.71 3.83
N ALA A 75 0.23 -23.07 2.96
CA ALA A 75 0.49 -23.95 1.83
C ALA A 75 1.47 -23.33 0.82
N ARG A 76 1.34 -22.02 0.55
CA ARG A 76 2.26 -21.33 -0.37
C ARG A 76 3.63 -21.09 0.24
N VAL A 77 3.70 -20.82 1.54
CA VAL A 77 4.97 -20.74 2.27
C VAL A 77 5.70 -22.09 2.22
N ALA A 78 5.00 -23.19 2.51
CA ALA A 78 5.56 -24.53 2.45
C ALA A 78 6.03 -24.89 1.04
N GLU A 79 5.20 -24.66 0.02
CA GLU A 79 5.59 -24.88 -1.38
C GLU A 79 6.86 -24.11 -1.75
N MET A 80 6.95 -22.83 -1.36
CA MET A 80 8.12 -22.01 -1.65
C MET A 80 9.36 -22.54 -0.92
N ALA A 81 9.22 -22.91 0.36
CA ALA A 81 10.31 -23.44 1.17
C ALA A 81 10.82 -24.82 0.72
N ASP A 82 9.97 -25.62 0.08
CA ASP A 82 10.29 -27.01 -0.30
C ASP A 82 10.86 -27.16 -1.71
N ARG A 83 10.95 -26.08 -2.48
CA ARG A 83 11.55 -26.11 -3.81
C ARG A 83 13.02 -26.57 -3.74
N PRO A 84 13.45 -27.51 -4.60
CA PRO A 84 14.84 -27.99 -4.61
C PRO A 84 15.87 -26.87 -4.75
N GLU A 85 15.58 -25.84 -5.55
CA GLU A 85 16.44 -24.67 -5.76
C GLU A 85 16.57 -23.76 -4.53
N HIS A 86 15.71 -23.93 -3.52
CA HIS A 86 15.71 -23.16 -2.28
C HIS A 86 16.33 -23.92 -1.10
N ARG A 87 17.04 -25.03 -1.38
CA ARG A 87 17.72 -25.85 -0.39
C ARG A 87 19.25 -25.80 -0.64
N PRO A 88 20.06 -25.47 0.36
CA PRO A 88 19.71 -25.28 1.78
C PRO A 88 19.04 -23.95 2.12
N ARG A 89 18.38 -23.92 3.28
CA ARG A 89 17.87 -22.70 3.93
C ARG A 89 18.84 -22.28 5.01
N THR A 90 19.29 -21.03 4.97
CA THR A 90 20.21 -20.49 5.98
C THR A 90 19.49 -19.43 6.81
N PRO A 91 19.31 -19.63 8.13
CA PRO A 91 18.72 -18.62 9.00
C PRO A 91 19.54 -17.34 8.99
N VAL A 92 18.87 -16.21 8.73
CA VAL A 92 19.52 -14.88 8.68
C VAL A 92 19.48 -14.18 10.03
N LEU A 93 18.49 -14.52 10.86
CA LEU A 93 18.24 -13.89 12.15
C LEU A 93 18.52 -14.87 13.30
N PRO A 94 19.76 -14.92 13.83
CA PRO A 94 19.99 -15.63 15.08
C PRO A 94 19.21 -14.92 16.23
N PRO A 95 18.51 -15.65 17.12
CA PRO A 95 17.73 -15.05 18.20
C PRO A 95 18.54 -14.10 19.10
N ASP A 96 19.79 -14.46 19.38
CA ASP A 96 20.69 -13.67 20.24
C ASP A 96 21.47 -12.59 19.48
N GLY A 97 21.23 -12.45 18.17
CA GLY A 97 21.91 -11.47 17.33
C GLY A 97 21.31 -10.06 17.40
N PRO A 98 21.98 -9.06 16.79
CA PRO A 98 21.55 -7.66 16.80
C PRO A 98 20.17 -7.44 16.17
N LEU A 99 19.75 -8.32 15.26
CA LEU A 99 18.45 -8.26 14.59
C LEU A 99 17.41 -9.23 15.17
N GLY A 100 17.76 -9.95 16.25
CA GLY A 100 16.87 -10.93 16.88
C GLY A 100 15.59 -10.30 17.47
N PHE A 101 15.52 -8.98 17.61
CA PHE A 101 14.31 -8.28 18.02
C PHE A 101 13.14 -8.50 17.05
N LEU A 102 13.40 -8.71 15.75
CA LEU A 102 12.37 -9.04 14.76
C LEU A 102 11.65 -10.36 15.06
N LEU A 103 12.32 -11.27 15.79
CA LEU A 103 11.74 -12.55 16.22
C LEU A 103 10.98 -12.45 17.55
N ARG A 104 11.17 -11.35 18.30
CA ARG A 104 10.61 -11.17 19.64
C ARG A 104 9.43 -10.21 19.67
N GLU A 105 9.47 -9.20 18.82
CA GLU A 105 8.54 -8.08 18.82
C GLU A 105 7.72 -8.03 17.52
N PRO A 106 6.44 -7.65 17.59
CA PRO A 106 5.67 -7.36 16.40
C PRO A 106 6.21 -6.10 15.70
N ILE A 107 6.10 -6.10 14.38
CA ILE A 107 6.41 -4.95 13.53
C ILE A 107 5.30 -3.91 13.74
N ALA A 108 5.68 -2.75 14.25
CA ALA A 108 4.79 -1.63 14.52
C ALA A 108 4.67 -0.66 13.34
N GLY A 109 5.59 -0.72 12.38
CA GLY A 109 5.54 0.14 11.21
C GLY A 109 6.52 -0.30 10.13
N VAL A 110 6.26 0.16 8.90
CA VAL A 110 7.11 -0.10 7.74
C VAL A 110 7.40 1.21 7.04
N ASP A 111 8.63 1.41 6.62
CA ASP A 111 9.00 2.50 5.72
C ASP A 111 9.52 1.91 4.41
N LEU A 112 9.15 2.52 3.29
CA LEU A 112 9.79 2.26 2.01
C LEU A 112 11.17 2.88 2.01
N VAL A 113 12.16 2.13 1.53
CA VAL A 113 13.52 2.60 1.36
C VAL A 113 13.72 2.84 -0.12
N GLY A 114 14.15 4.05 -0.46
CA GLY A 114 14.52 4.42 -1.81
C GLY A 114 15.80 5.23 -1.85
N ARG A 115 16.26 5.56 -3.04
CA ARG A 115 17.32 6.55 -3.29
C ARG A 115 16.87 7.50 -4.39
N PRO A 116 17.44 8.72 -4.48
CA PRO A 116 17.26 9.56 -5.65
C PRO A 116 17.63 8.76 -6.90
N GLY A 117 16.66 8.59 -7.81
CA GLY A 117 16.86 7.87 -9.06
C GLY A 117 17.76 8.65 -10.02
N ASP A 118 18.23 7.95 -11.06
CA ASP A 118 18.82 8.59 -12.23
C ASP A 118 17.74 9.44 -12.93
N PRO A 119 18.00 10.71 -13.29
CA PRO A 119 17.03 11.52 -14.05
C PRO A 119 16.48 10.84 -15.31
N ASP A 120 17.30 10.03 -15.97
CA ASP A 120 16.91 9.28 -17.18
C ASP A 120 16.14 7.99 -16.83
N HIS A 121 16.25 7.52 -15.59
CA HIS A 121 15.60 6.31 -15.08
C HIS A 121 14.97 6.55 -13.69
N PRO A 122 13.91 7.39 -13.60
CA PRO A 122 13.35 7.82 -12.31
C PRO A 122 12.75 6.68 -11.46
N HIS A 123 12.52 5.51 -12.06
CA HIS A 123 12.01 4.33 -11.37
C HIS A 123 13.12 3.45 -10.75
N PHE A 124 14.39 3.75 -11.02
CA PHE A 124 15.50 3.01 -10.45
C PHE A 124 15.68 3.41 -8.99
N HIS A 125 15.89 2.42 -8.13
CA HIS A 125 15.97 2.60 -6.67
C HIS A 125 14.74 3.27 -6.03
N ALA A 126 13.59 3.30 -6.71
CA ALA A 126 12.35 3.86 -6.19
C ALA A 126 11.86 3.10 -4.93
N MET A 127 12.16 1.80 -4.84
CA MET A 127 11.93 0.98 -3.66
C MET A 127 13.01 -0.08 -3.57
N ASN A 128 14.23 0.32 -3.23
CA ASN A 128 15.34 -0.60 -3.06
C ASN A 128 15.31 -1.34 -1.71
N GLY A 129 14.39 -1.02 -0.80
CA GLY A 129 14.17 -1.84 0.39
C GLY A 129 12.93 -1.47 1.18
N ILE A 130 12.82 -2.07 2.37
CA ILE A 130 11.86 -1.74 3.42
C ILE A 130 12.59 -1.62 4.76
N ARG A 131 12.16 -0.69 5.60
CA ARG A 131 12.57 -0.62 7.01
C ARG A 131 11.43 -1.13 7.88
N LEU A 132 11.66 -2.21 8.61
CA LEU A 132 10.73 -2.77 9.58
C LEU A 132 11.03 -2.15 10.95
N ARG A 133 10.05 -1.51 11.58
CA ARG A 133 10.17 -0.87 12.90
C ARG A 133 9.33 -1.60 13.93
N THR A 134 9.80 -1.69 15.16
CA THR A 134 9.08 -2.26 16.31
C THR A 134 8.62 -1.16 17.27
N ALA A 135 7.72 -1.48 18.19
CA ALA A 135 7.20 -0.52 19.16
C ALA A 135 8.27 -0.03 20.17
N SER A 136 9.31 -0.82 20.42
CA SER A 136 10.45 -0.41 21.25
C SER A 136 11.40 0.56 20.55
N GLY A 137 11.18 0.85 19.26
CA GLY A 137 12.05 1.72 18.46
C GLY A 137 13.17 0.98 17.74
N ASN A 138 13.33 -0.34 17.92
CA ASN A 138 14.26 -1.13 17.13
C ASN A 138 13.82 -1.18 15.67
N ALA A 139 14.78 -1.19 14.75
CA ALA A 139 14.49 -1.24 13.32
C ALA A 139 15.53 -2.07 12.56
N ALA A 140 15.06 -2.72 11.49
CA ALA A 140 15.89 -3.44 10.52
C ALA A 140 15.56 -2.94 9.12
N VAL A 141 16.55 -2.92 8.23
CA VAL A 141 16.41 -2.54 6.83
C VAL A 141 16.69 -3.76 5.97
N VAL A 142 15.74 -4.12 5.11
CA VAL A 142 15.86 -5.25 4.20
C VAL A 142 15.67 -4.79 2.78
N GLY A 143 16.59 -5.16 1.90
CA GLY A 143 16.54 -4.68 0.52
C GLY A 143 17.84 -4.90 -0.21
N THR A 144 17.98 -4.20 -1.34
CA THR A 144 19.10 -4.30 -2.26
C THR A 144 19.84 -2.98 -2.40
N HIS A 145 21.12 -3.03 -2.79
CA HIS A 145 21.95 -1.83 -3.00
C HIS A 145 21.94 -0.90 -1.76
N LEU A 146 21.90 -1.52 -0.57
CA LEU A 146 21.87 -0.83 0.72
C LEU A 146 23.27 -0.42 1.18
N GLU A 147 24.31 -1.11 0.70
CA GLU A 147 25.71 -0.95 1.10
C GLU A 147 26.58 -0.29 0.00
N ASP A 148 27.85 0.00 0.32
CA ASP A 148 28.86 0.48 -0.63
C ASP A 148 30.08 -0.49 -0.61
N PRO A 149 30.47 -1.13 -1.73
CA PRO A 149 29.88 -1.03 -3.06
C PRO A 149 28.43 -1.50 -3.11
N ARG A 150 27.63 -0.88 -3.99
CA ARG A 150 26.21 -1.20 -4.19
C ARG A 150 26.08 -2.48 -4.99
N ILE A 151 26.28 -3.60 -4.31
CA ILE A 151 26.19 -4.93 -4.90
C ILE A 151 24.69 -5.32 -4.97
N PRO A 152 24.21 -5.89 -6.09
CA PRO A 152 22.89 -6.48 -6.14
C PRO A 152 22.78 -7.62 -5.12
N GLY A 153 21.61 -7.93 -4.60
CA GLY A 153 21.44 -8.89 -3.51
C GLY A 153 20.54 -8.33 -2.42
N THR A 154 19.99 -9.21 -1.58
CA THR A 154 19.04 -8.81 -0.54
C THR A 154 19.74 -8.82 0.81
N SER A 155 20.17 -7.67 1.34
CA SER A 155 20.80 -7.57 2.66
C SER A 155 19.77 -7.38 3.77
N VAL A 156 20.09 -7.82 5.00
CA VAL A 156 19.33 -7.53 6.24
C VAL A 156 20.23 -6.79 7.23
N LEU A 157 19.98 -5.49 7.37
CA LEU A 157 20.89 -4.55 8.02
C LEU A 157 20.21 -3.82 9.18
N LEU A 158 21.01 -3.34 10.12
CA LEU A 158 20.63 -2.26 11.01
C LEU A 158 20.58 -0.94 10.23
N PRO A 159 19.77 0.05 10.64
CA PRO A 159 19.73 1.35 9.98
C PRO A 159 21.09 2.06 9.88
N ALA A 160 21.98 1.85 10.86
CA ALA A 160 23.32 2.43 10.87
C ALA A 160 24.29 1.78 9.87
N GLU A 161 23.98 0.58 9.38
CA GLU A 161 24.76 -0.14 8.37
C GLU A 161 24.36 0.27 6.93
N VAL A 162 23.25 1.01 6.75
CA VAL A 162 22.79 1.46 5.43
C VAL A 162 23.61 2.65 4.94
N THR A 163 24.16 2.54 3.74
CA THR A 163 24.95 3.61 3.09
C THR A 163 24.13 4.89 2.97
N ALA A 164 24.78 6.02 3.28
CA ALA A 164 24.22 7.37 3.21
C ALA A 164 23.44 7.65 1.91
N GLY A 165 22.43 8.53 2.00
CA GLY A 165 21.57 8.93 0.89
C GLY A 165 20.34 8.04 0.66
N ALA A 166 20.11 7.03 1.48
CA ALA A 166 18.83 6.34 1.53
C ALA A 166 17.73 7.26 2.09
N VAL A 167 16.57 7.25 1.45
CA VAL A 167 15.36 7.97 1.87
C VAL A 167 14.39 6.96 2.46
N PHE A 168 13.91 7.23 3.67
CA PHE A 168 12.92 6.41 4.36
C PHE A 168 11.58 7.12 4.30
N THR A 169 10.64 6.57 3.53
CA THR A 169 9.29 7.10 3.40
C THR A 169 8.35 6.20 4.17
N PRO A 170 7.74 6.65 5.28
CA PRO A 170 6.78 5.84 6.01
C PRO A 170 5.68 5.34 5.09
N LEU A 171 5.50 4.03 5.05
CA LEU A 171 4.31 3.44 4.48
C LEU A 171 3.21 3.72 5.51
N ALA A 172 2.15 4.44 5.13
CA ALA A 172 1.04 4.78 6.03
C ALA A 172 0.60 3.50 6.75
N GLY A 173 0.93 3.37 8.04
CA GLY A 173 1.20 2.03 8.56
C GLY A 173 1.41 1.94 10.05
N ASP A 174 0.67 2.72 10.82
CA ASP A 174 0.36 2.37 12.22
C ASP A 174 -1.13 2.05 12.41
N GLY A 175 -1.99 2.29 11.39
CA GLY A 175 -3.44 2.25 11.56
C GLY A 175 -3.97 3.32 12.54
N THR A 176 -3.09 4.12 13.16
CA THR A 176 -3.44 5.12 14.15
C THR A 176 -3.51 6.53 13.58
N GLY A 177 -3.02 6.76 12.35
CA GLY A 177 -3.06 8.09 11.71
C GLY A 177 -4.35 8.42 10.95
N THR A 178 -4.83 7.50 10.11
CA THR A 178 -5.94 7.75 9.17
C THR A 178 -7.32 7.71 9.82
N GLY A 179 -7.46 7.11 11.01
CA GLY A 179 -8.76 6.98 11.66
C GLY A 179 -9.79 6.14 10.88
N PHE A 180 -9.39 5.43 9.83
CA PHE A 180 -10.25 4.51 9.08
C PHE A 180 -9.46 3.30 8.60
N ASP A 181 -10.14 2.15 8.50
CA ASP A 181 -9.62 0.93 7.88
C ASP A 181 -10.01 0.87 6.40
N ARG A 182 -11.25 1.28 6.09
CA ARG A 182 -11.81 1.26 4.74
C ARG A 182 -12.83 2.39 4.56
N ILE A 183 -12.81 2.97 3.38
CA ILE A 183 -13.78 3.93 2.88
C ILE A 183 -14.46 3.33 1.65
N GLU A 184 -15.79 3.42 1.62
CA GLU A 184 -16.59 3.15 0.44
C GLU A 184 -17.35 4.43 0.06
N TYR A 185 -16.98 4.99 -1.08
CA TYR A 185 -17.62 6.14 -1.69
C TYR A 185 -18.44 5.69 -2.89
N GLY A 186 -19.70 6.09 -2.97
CA GLY A 186 -20.61 5.69 -4.04
C GLY A 186 -21.38 6.88 -4.60
N SER A 187 -21.58 6.88 -5.92
CA SER A 187 -22.39 7.85 -6.65
C SER A 187 -23.16 7.21 -7.79
N GLY A 188 -24.26 7.85 -8.18
CA GLY A 188 -25.11 7.39 -9.29
C GLY A 188 -26.01 6.19 -8.94
N ASN A 189 -26.79 5.76 -9.91
CA ASN A 189 -27.74 4.63 -9.78
C ASN A 189 -27.79 3.82 -11.08
N ASP A 190 -27.45 2.53 -11.00
CA ASP A 190 -27.48 1.61 -12.14
C ASP A 190 -28.91 1.34 -12.65
N GLN A 191 -29.93 1.61 -11.83
CA GLN A 191 -31.34 1.43 -12.15
C GLN A 191 -32.02 2.71 -12.66
N ASP A 192 -31.33 3.85 -12.67
CA ASP A 192 -31.89 5.11 -13.17
C ASP A 192 -31.56 5.26 -14.68
N PRO A 193 -32.55 5.12 -15.59
CA PRO A 193 -32.30 5.31 -17.02
C PRO A 193 -31.94 6.77 -17.37
N GLY A 194 -32.17 7.72 -16.46
CA GLY A 194 -31.75 9.11 -16.59
C GLY A 194 -30.30 9.38 -16.17
N ASP A 195 -29.60 8.40 -15.60
CA ASP A 195 -28.20 8.53 -15.19
C ASP A 195 -27.26 8.09 -16.32
N PRO A 196 -26.60 9.04 -17.02
CA PRO A 196 -25.73 8.72 -18.15
C PRO A 196 -24.41 8.05 -17.73
N PHE A 197 -24.08 7.99 -16.43
CA PHE A 197 -22.79 7.50 -15.93
C PHE A 197 -22.91 6.17 -15.18
N GLY A 198 -24.13 5.77 -14.83
CA GLY A 198 -24.39 4.54 -14.06
C GLY A 198 -23.91 4.65 -12.62
N ARG A 199 -23.66 3.51 -11.98
CA ARG A 199 -23.20 3.46 -10.60
C ARG A 199 -21.67 3.47 -10.56
N THR A 200 -21.10 4.32 -9.72
CA THR A 200 -19.66 4.36 -9.44
C THR A 200 -19.43 4.04 -7.96
N VAL A 201 -18.51 3.12 -7.67
CA VAL A 201 -18.12 2.75 -6.30
C VAL A 201 -16.59 2.79 -6.19
N LEU A 202 -16.08 3.71 -5.38
CA LEU A 202 -14.68 3.76 -4.96
C LEU A 202 -14.54 3.07 -3.59
N THR A 203 -13.73 2.03 -3.53
CA THR A 203 -13.20 1.48 -2.27
C THR A 203 -11.78 1.97 -2.08
N LEU A 204 -11.46 2.47 -0.88
CA LEU A 204 -10.14 2.91 -0.46
C LEU A 204 -9.80 2.31 0.91
N ASP A 205 -8.65 1.65 1.05
CA ASP A 205 -8.19 1.18 2.36
C ASP A 205 -7.22 2.16 3.04
N SER A 206 -6.90 1.89 4.30
CA SER A 206 -5.96 2.69 5.11
C SER A 206 -4.53 2.73 4.57
N LEU A 207 -4.20 1.85 3.63
CA LEU A 207 -2.89 1.74 2.99
C LEU A 207 -2.85 2.53 1.67
N GLY A 208 -3.97 3.16 1.29
CA GLY A 208 -4.11 3.92 0.05
C GLY A 208 -4.45 3.06 -1.15
N VAL A 209 -4.68 1.75 -1.00
CA VAL A 209 -5.10 0.92 -2.13
C VAL A 209 -6.52 1.33 -2.50
N ALA A 210 -6.68 1.75 -3.75
CA ALA A 210 -7.96 2.13 -4.29
C ALA A 210 -8.42 1.16 -5.36
N ARG A 211 -9.72 0.86 -5.35
CA ARG A 211 -10.45 0.16 -6.40
C ARG A 211 -11.67 0.99 -6.77
N LEU A 212 -11.84 1.24 -8.06
CA LEU A 212 -12.97 1.96 -8.62
C LEU A 212 -13.75 1.00 -9.51
N ASP A 213 -15.01 0.77 -9.18
CA ASP A 213 -15.95 -0.01 -9.98
C ASP A 213 -16.95 0.95 -10.64
N ASN A 214 -17.24 0.73 -11.93
CA ASN A 214 -18.31 1.41 -12.62
C ASN A 214 -19.22 0.40 -13.34
N ASP A 215 -20.50 0.43 -12.96
CA ASP A 215 -21.57 -0.36 -13.57
C ASP A 215 -22.44 0.57 -14.40
N HIS A 216 -22.38 0.44 -15.73
CA HIS A 216 -23.16 1.23 -16.66
C HIS A 216 -23.77 0.31 -17.74
N VAL A 217 -25.10 0.26 -17.82
CA VAL A 217 -25.93 -0.52 -18.76
C VAL A 217 -25.16 -1.51 -19.66
N GLY A 218 -25.01 -2.74 -19.17
CA GLY A 218 -24.37 -3.84 -19.93
C GLY A 218 -22.84 -3.78 -20.00
N ARG A 219 -22.20 -2.84 -19.28
CA ARG A 219 -20.75 -2.71 -19.16
C ARG A 219 -20.38 -2.59 -17.68
N HIS A 220 -19.30 -3.28 -17.31
CA HIS A 220 -18.65 -3.17 -16.03
C HIS A 220 -17.18 -2.84 -16.29
N ARG A 221 -16.64 -1.83 -15.61
CA ARG A 221 -15.23 -1.46 -15.70
C ARG A 221 -14.65 -1.35 -14.30
N THR A 222 -13.42 -1.80 -14.15
CA THR A 222 -12.69 -1.71 -12.88
C THR A 222 -11.38 -0.96 -13.09
N TRP A 223 -11.07 -0.02 -12.21
CA TRP A 223 -9.73 0.55 -12.08
C TRP A 223 -9.16 0.24 -10.70
N THR A 224 -7.84 0.15 -10.62
CA THR A 224 -7.10 0.00 -9.36
C THR A 224 -5.91 0.93 -9.35
N GLY A 225 -5.51 1.43 -8.18
CA GLY A 225 -4.32 2.29 -8.03
C GLY A 225 -3.94 2.48 -6.57
N VAL A 226 -2.95 3.33 -6.30
CA VAL A 226 -2.49 3.65 -4.94
C VAL A 226 -2.56 5.15 -4.72
N VAL A 227 -3.34 5.57 -3.73
CA VAL A 227 -3.50 6.96 -3.30
C VAL A 227 -2.34 7.37 -2.41
N ASP A 228 -1.78 8.55 -2.68
CA ASP A 228 -0.72 9.17 -1.90
C ASP A 228 -1.12 9.26 -0.40
N PRO A 229 -0.25 8.82 0.53
CA PRO A 229 -0.49 8.96 1.97
C PRO A 229 -0.89 10.38 2.42
N ALA A 230 -0.35 11.43 1.80
CA ALA A 230 -0.71 12.81 2.10
C ALA A 230 -2.18 13.10 1.76
N MET A 231 -2.71 12.46 0.71
CA MET A 231 -4.11 12.56 0.34
C MET A 231 -5.02 11.81 1.33
N LEU A 232 -4.58 10.66 1.86
CA LEU A 232 -5.30 9.96 2.93
C LEU A 232 -5.35 10.79 4.22
N ALA A 233 -4.22 11.41 4.59
CA ALA A 233 -4.15 12.27 5.77
C ALA A 233 -5.07 13.50 5.61
N ARG A 234 -5.12 14.07 4.40
CA ARG A 234 -6.03 15.16 4.05
C ARG A 234 -7.49 14.72 4.15
N LEU A 235 -7.86 13.59 3.56
CA LEU A 235 -9.20 13.02 3.65
C LEU A 235 -9.63 12.79 5.10
N THR A 236 -8.73 12.20 5.89
CA THR A 236 -8.95 11.96 7.32
C THR A 236 -9.23 13.25 8.09
N THR A 237 -8.41 14.28 7.86
CA THR A 237 -8.55 15.59 8.51
C THR A 237 -9.88 16.22 8.14
N ALA A 238 -10.23 16.21 6.86
CA ALA A 238 -11.51 16.74 6.37
C ALA A 238 -12.72 16.01 6.97
N LEU A 239 -12.66 14.69 7.15
CA LEU A 239 -13.72 13.91 7.81
C LEU A 239 -13.85 14.25 9.30
N ARG A 240 -12.72 14.42 10.01
CA ARG A 240 -12.72 14.86 11.42
C ARG A 240 -13.30 16.26 11.58
N GLU A 241 -12.90 17.20 10.73
CA GLU A 241 -13.43 18.57 10.71
C GLU A 241 -14.93 18.61 10.36
N ALA A 242 -15.39 17.69 9.51
CA ALA A 242 -16.79 17.53 9.18
C ALA A 242 -17.65 17.02 10.35
N GLY A 243 -17.03 16.53 11.43
CA GLY A 243 -17.71 15.83 12.50
C GLY A 243 -18.32 14.51 12.03
N TYR A 244 -17.71 13.85 11.03
CA TYR A 244 -18.21 12.58 10.49
C TYR A 244 -18.42 11.53 11.60
N PRO A 245 -19.52 10.74 11.58
CA PRO A 245 -20.57 10.68 10.55
C PRO A 245 -21.75 11.64 10.74
N ALA A 246 -21.65 12.62 11.64
CA ALA A 246 -22.77 13.53 11.92
C ALA A 246 -22.94 14.57 10.78
N ALA A 247 -23.81 14.27 9.82
CA ALA A 247 -24.17 15.21 8.77
C ALA A 247 -25.50 15.93 9.04
N PRO A 248 -25.63 17.24 8.74
CA PRO A 248 -26.90 17.93 8.79
C PRO A 248 -27.88 17.35 7.77
N ARG A 249 -29.17 17.35 8.11
CA ARG A 249 -30.23 16.99 7.17
C ARG A 249 -30.39 18.09 6.14
N LEU A 250 -29.98 17.80 4.90
CA LEU A 250 -30.21 18.67 3.76
C LEU A 250 -31.53 18.30 3.06
N PRO A 251 -32.29 19.27 2.52
CA PRO A 251 -33.41 18.96 1.66
C PRO A 251 -32.90 18.21 0.41
N VAL A 252 -33.61 17.15 0.03
CA VAL A 252 -33.34 16.37 -1.19
C VAL A 252 -34.52 16.54 -2.14
N PRO A 253 -34.46 17.50 -3.08
CA PRO A 253 -35.46 17.61 -4.13
C PRO A 253 -35.61 16.30 -4.90
N ALA A 254 -36.82 16.04 -5.41
CA ALA A 254 -37.05 14.92 -6.31
C ALA A 254 -36.12 15.02 -7.53
N GLY A 255 -35.50 13.89 -7.92
CA GLY A 255 -34.54 13.84 -9.03
C GLY A 255 -33.12 14.30 -8.67
N SER A 256 -32.82 14.59 -7.40
CA SER A 256 -31.44 14.93 -7.00
C SER A 256 -30.52 13.72 -7.08
N SER A 257 -29.33 13.91 -7.66
CA SER A 257 -28.24 12.94 -7.55
C SER A 257 -27.76 12.86 -6.09
N LEU A 258 -27.58 11.64 -5.60
CA LEU A 258 -27.09 11.37 -4.25
C LEU A 258 -25.69 10.76 -4.30
N ARG A 259 -24.96 10.92 -3.21
CA ARG A 259 -23.70 10.21 -2.95
C ARG A 259 -23.68 9.64 -1.56
N SER A 260 -23.14 8.44 -1.44
CA SER A 260 -22.98 7.73 -0.17
C SER A 260 -21.52 7.67 0.22
N LEU A 261 -21.25 7.80 1.51
CA LEU A 261 -19.93 7.59 2.08
C LEU A 261 -20.07 6.72 3.32
N SER A 262 -19.45 5.54 3.28
CA SER A 262 -19.34 4.61 4.41
C SER A 262 -17.89 4.49 4.83
N VAL A 263 -17.63 4.52 6.13
CA VAL A 263 -16.28 4.42 6.69
C VAL A 263 -16.29 3.35 7.78
N SER A 264 -15.23 2.53 7.86
CA SER A 264 -14.96 1.62 8.97
C SER A 264 -13.69 2.05 9.71
N GLY A 265 -13.54 1.66 10.97
CA GLY A 265 -12.41 2.06 11.84
C GLY A 265 -12.84 3.05 12.92
N GLU A 266 -11.95 3.96 13.32
CA GLU A 266 -12.21 4.98 14.35
C GLU A 266 -13.35 5.93 13.95
N LEU A 267 -13.37 6.35 12.68
CA LEU A 267 -14.38 7.23 12.07
C LEU A 267 -15.59 6.44 11.54
N ALA A 268 -15.93 5.30 12.12
CA ALA A 268 -16.96 4.43 11.57
C ALA A 268 -18.33 5.12 11.44
N GLY A 269 -19.00 4.90 10.31
CA GLY A 269 -20.34 5.42 10.08
C GLY A 269 -20.76 5.39 8.61
N ARG A 270 -21.91 5.99 8.33
CA ARG A 270 -22.43 6.15 6.98
C ARG A 270 -23.24 7.42 6.84
N VAL A 271 -23.05 8.12 5.72
CA VAL A 271 -23.87 9.26 5.32
C VAL A 271 -24.35 9.11 3.88
N LEU A 272 -25.49 9.74 3.59
CA LEU A 272 -26.06 9.88 2.26
C LEU A 272 -26.40 11.35 2.08
N LEU A 273 -25.79 12.01 1.10
CA LEU A 273 -25.89 13.45 0.90
C LEU A 273 -26.23 13.80 -0.55
N PRO A 274 -27.00 14.87 -0.79
CA PRO A 274 -27.26 15.36 -2.14
C PRO A 274 -26.00 15.94 -2.78
N TRP A 275 -25.75 15.66 -4.06
CA TRP A 275 -24.52 16.05 -4.74
C TRP A 275 -24.24 17.56 -4.62
N HIS A 276 -25.19 18.41 -5.00
CA HIS A 276 -25.02 19.87 -5.10
C HIS A 276 -25.12 20.64 -3.77
N GLY A 277 -25.43 19.97 -2.64
CA GLY A 277 -25.61 20.63 -1.34
C GLY A 277 -24.39 20.59 -0.42
N VAL A 278 -23.37 19.82 -0.78
CA VAL A 278 -22.27 19.46 0.14
C VAL A 278 -21.13 20.48 0.16
N SER A 279 -20.94 21.25 -0.91
CA SER A 279 -19.85 22.25 -0.99
C SER A 279 -19.94 23.32 0.10
N GLY A 280 -21.14 23.56 0.65
CA GLY A 280 -21.36 24.48 1.77
C GLY A 280 -21.20 23.85 3.16
N LEU A 281 -20.93 22.55 3.26
CA LEU A 281 -20.73 21.85 4.53
C LEU A 281 -19.24 21.82 4.89
N PRO A 282 -18.81 22.45 6.01
CA PRO A 282 -17.43 22.40 6.46
C PRO A 282 -16.92 20.96 6.58
N GLY A 283 -15.68 20.71 6.16
CA GLY A 283 -15.05 19.38 6.12
C GLY A 283 -15.59 18.45 5.02
N TYR A 284 -16.92 18.29 4.91
CA TYR A 284 -17.52 17.42 3.89
C TYR A 284 -17.18 17.88 2.47
N GLY A 285 -17.24 19.19 2.18
CA GLY A 285 -16.86 19.72 0.86
C GLY A 285 -15.45 19.29 0.44
N GLU A 286 -14.50 19.33 1.37
CA GLU A 286 -13.12 18.91 1.12
C GLU A 286 -12.99 17.38 1.03
N ALA A 287 -13.62 16.62 1.93
CA ALA A 287 -13.58 15.16 1.90
C ALA A 287 -14.10 14.61 0.56
N PHE A 288 -15.21 15.15 0.07
CA PHE A 288 -15.73 14.75 -1.24
C PHE A 288 -14.89 15.27 -2.40
N ALA A 289 -14.28 16.46 -2.30
CA ALA A 289 -13.34 16.92 -3.33
C ALA A 289 -12.13 15.98 -3.46
N VAL A 290 -11.62 15.44 -2.34
CA VAL A 290 -10.58 14.41 -2.36
C VAL A 290 -11.06 13.14 -3.05
N LEU A 291 -12.21 12.60 -2.64
CA LEU A 291 -12.76 11.38 -3.22
C LEU A 291 -13.09 11.52 -4.70
N ASP A 292 -13.63 12.66 -5.11
CA ASP A 292 -13.96 12.99 -6.50
C ASP A 292 -12.69 13.06 -7.36
N SER A 293 -11.64 13.74 -6.88
CA SER A 293 -10.32 13.73 -7.54
C SER A 293 -9.74 12.33 -7.66
N VAL A 294 -9.85 11.47 -6.63
CA VAL A 294 -9.37 10.08 -6.70
C VAL A 294 -10.15 9.28 -7.76
N VAL A 295 -11.48 9.42 -7.84
CA VAL A 295 -12.31 8.78 -8.89
C VAL A 295 -11.86 9.24 -10.28
N HIS A 296 -11.68 10.55 -10.47
CA HIS A 296 -11.25 11.09 -11.75
C HIS A 296 -9.86 10.58 -12.15
N GLN A 297 -8.90 10.64 -11.23
CA GLN A 297 -7.52 10.22 -11.49
C GLN A 297 -7.44 8.71 -11.76
N LEU A 298 -8.11 7.86 -10.97
CA LEU A 298 -8.16 6.40 -11.19
C LEU A 298 -8.77 6.04 -12.55
N SER A 299 -9.85 6.71 -12.95
CA SER A 299 -10.47 6.49 -14.26
C SER A 299 -9.76 7.21 -15.40
N ARG A 300 -8.67 7.95 -15.12
CA ARG A 300 -7.96 8.78 -16.11
C ARG A 300 -8.89 9.75 -16.85
N GLY A 301 -9.90 10.27 -16.14
CA GLY A 301 -10.91 11.17 -16.66
C GLY A 301 -12.01 10.53 -17.51
N GLU A 302 -12.04 9.19 -17.63
CA GLU A 302 -13.07 8.50 -18.42
C GLU A 302 -14.46 8.53 -17.77
N LEU A 303 -14.52 8.77 -16.45
CA LEU A 303 -15.77 9.02 -15.73
C LEU A 303 -15.92 10.53 -15.45
N PRO A 304 -16.69 11.29 -16.25
CA PRO A 304 -16.86 12.73 -16.06
C PRO A 304 -17.79 13.09 -14.89
N VAL A 305 -18.19 12.10 -14.09
CA VAL A 305 -19.05 12.26 -12.91
C VAL A 305 -18.35 13.02 -11.78
N ALA A 306 -17.02 12.91 -11.69
CA ALA A 306 -16.24 13.45 -10.58
C ALA A 306 -15.24 14.52 -11.09
N PRO A 307 -15.28 15.75 -10.55
CA PRO A 307 -14.30 16.78 -10.91
C PRO A 307 -12.93 16.47 -10.30
N ASP A 308 -11.86 16.71 -11.07
CA ASP A 308 -10.50 16.70 -10.53
C ASP A 308 -10.06 18.13 -10.18
N VAL A 309 -10.03 18.42 -8.88
CA VAL A 309 -9.67 19.75 -8.36
C VAL A 309 -8.36 19.73 -7.59
N LEU A 310 -7.71 18.57 -7.49
CA LEU A 310 -6.49 18.34 -6.73
C LEU A 310 -5.33 17.93 -7.65
N PRO A 311 -4.07 18.15 -7.22
CA PRO A 311 -2.92 17.63 -7.95
C PRO A 311 -2.98 16.10 -8.10
N PRO A 312 -2.26 15.53 -9.10
CA PRO A 312 -2.10 14.09 -9.22
C PRO A 312 -1.62 13.46 -7.92
N SER A 313 -2.39 12.48 -7.45
CA SER A 313 -2.21 11.81 -6.15
C SER A 313 -2.49 10.31 -6.20
N VAL A 314 -3.00 9.82 -7.33
CA VAL A 314 -3.14 8.38 -7.57
C VAL A 314 -1.99 7.92 -8.44
N LEU A 315 -1.27 6.93 -7.95
CA LEU A 315 -0.15 6.28 -8.59
C LEU A 315 -0.58 4.92 -9.14
N ASP A 316 0.14 4.46 -10.15
CA ASP A 316 0.12 3.07 -10.62
C ASP A 316 -1.28 2.55 -10.98
N ILE A 317 -1.94 3.29 -11.86
CA ILE A 317 -3.33 3.06 -12.26
C ILE A 317 -3.41 1.94 -13.30
N HIS A 318 -4.27 0.94 -13.05
CA HIS A 318 -4.59 -0.16 -13.97
C HIS A 318 -6.09 -0.26 -14.20
N GLU A 319 -6.49 -0.52 -15.44
CA GLU A 319 -7.86 -0.85 -15.84
C GLU A 319 -7.98 -2.35 -16.13
N HIS A 320 -9.08 -2.97 -15.70
CA HIS A 320 -9.41 -4.39 -15.90
C HIS A 320 -10.75 -4.56 -16.62
#